data_AF-A0A4U6WGX0-F1
#
_entry.id   AF-A0A4U6WGX0-F1
#
_cell.length_a   1.000
_cell.length_b   1.000
_cell.length_c   1.000
_cell.angle_alpha   90.00
_cell.angle_beta   90.00
_cell.angle_gamma   90.00
#
_symmetry.space_group_name_H-M   'P 1'
#
loop_
_entity.id
_entity.type
_entity.pdbx_description
1 polymer ?
#
loop_
_entity_poly.entity_id
_entity_poly.type
_entity_poly.pdbx_seq_one_letter_code
_entity_poly.pdbx_strand_id
1 'polypeptide(L)'
;MESIWKDQPQRTANMRLAVEDLSQTCRRDRYYPLCIAAFCNHCCRGHHDTRWWDDLAIPVHVDAAGQPTFPKHFPNGNPIEDWIVKRMVEEHYATPFKRDAYCTRCMRAFSTGLCFHHQQYCGRDFIVRRIEEHDGRHYVRCRGDEKWFADLENMLGDPVGEDYGELMLLPLLTRKPGICVQCAGPVPNPFWWRCSRACAASHDQEVARRRERREARRAALQIANLHVDG
;
A
#
# COMPACT_ATOMS: atom_id res chain seq x y z
N MET A 1 -21.67 3.45 24.38
CA MET A 1 -20.26 3.91 24.41
C MET A 1 -19.48 3.08 23.40
N GLU A 2 -19.62 3.43 22.13
CA GLU A 2 -18.87 2.77 21.06
C GLU A 2 -17.40 3.18 21.17
N SER A 3 -16.56 2.15 21.16
CA SER A 3 -15.13 2.23 21.47
C SER A 3 -14.40 3.20 20.54
N ILE A 4 -13.90 4.28 21.14
CA ILE A 4 -12.96 5.29 20.60
C ILE A 4 -11.67 4.66 20.02
N TRP A 5 -11.50 3.33 20.15
CA TRP A 5 -10.34 2.57 19.72
C TRP A 5 -10.53 1.78 18.42
N LYS A 6 -11.75 1.74 17.83
CA LYS A 6 -11.96 1.07 16.53
C LYS A 6 -11.43 1.87 15.32
N ASP A 7 -11.36 3.21 15.41
CA ASP A 7 -11.02 4.09 14.28
C ASP A 7 -9.55 4.54 14.25
N GLN A 8 -8.82 4.35 15.35
CA GLN A 8 -7.43 4.78 15.50
C GLN A 8 -6.44 4.06 14.53
N PRO A 9 -6.62 2.76 14.21
CA PRO A 9 -5.77 2.08 13.23
C PRO A 9 -5.93 2.64 11.82
N GLN A 10 -7.16 2.96 11.40
CA GLN A 10 -7.44 3.40 10.03
C GLN A 10 -6.90 4.80 9.78
N ARG A 11 -7.09 5.73 10.72
CA ARG A 11 -6.48 7.07 10.64
C ARG A 11 -4.95 6.98 10.55
N THR A 12 -4.32 6.13 11.38
CA THR A 12 -2.87 5.95 11.37
C THR A 12 -2.37 5.35 10.06
N ALA A 13 -3.07 4.34 9.55
CA ALA A 13 -2.78 3.72 8.26
C ALA A 13 -2.86 4.74 7.11
N ASN A 14 -3.88 5.59 7.12
CA ASN A 14 -4.06 6.65 6.15
C ASN A 14 -2.91 7.66 6.21
N MET A 15 -2.49 8.09 7.40
CA MET A 15 -1.33 8.98 7.56
C MET A 15 -0.01 8.37 7.07
N ARG A 16 0.13 7.04 7.16
CA ARG A 16 1.30 6.30 6.67
C ARG A 16 1.29 6.19 5.14
N LEU A 17 0.15 5.92 4.51
CA LEU A 17 0.05 5.86 3.05
C LEU A 17 0.57 7.15 2.38
N ALA A 18 0.23 8.32 2.91
CA ALA A 18 0.68 9.60 2.36
C ALA A 18 2.23 9.79 2.40
N VAL A 19 2.96 9.06 3.23
CA VAL A 19 4.43 9.13 3.35
C VAL A 19 5.12 7.83 2.91
N GLU A 20 4.34 6.86 2.41
CA GLU A 20 4.86 5.57 2.00
C GLU A 20 5.71 5.74 0.74
N ASP A 21 6.89 5.14 0.72
CA ASP A 21 7.74 5.14 -0.48
C ASP A 21 7.27 4.05 -1.44
N LEU A 22 6.40 4.46 -2.37
CA LEU A 22 5.84 3.61 -3.41
C LEU A 22 6.81 3.34 -4.56
N SER A 23 7.96 4.03 -4.62
CA SER A 23 9.01 3.73 -5.61
C SER A 23 9.77 2.44 -5.31
N GLN A 24 9.71 1.98 -4.05
CA GLN A 24 10.30 0.71 -3.63
C GLN A 24 9.57 -0.47 -4.24
N THR A 25 10.31 -1.55 -4.46
CA THR A 25 9.75 -2.82 -4.93
C THR A 25 9.67 -3.82 -3.78
N CYS A 26 8.86 -4.85 -3.96
CA CYS A 26 8.95 -6.08 -3.19
C CYS A 26 9.81 -7.09 -3.96
N ARG A 27 10.49 -7.96 -3.24
CA ARG A 27 11.31 -9.03 -3.80
C ARG A 27 11.18 -10.26 -2.92
N ARG A 28 11.31 -11.45 -3.53
CA ARG A 28 11.56 -12.68 -2.77
C ARG A 28 12.91 -12.54 -2.08
N ASP A 29 12.93 -12.59 -0.76
CA ASP A 29 14.14 -12.46 0.07
C ASP A 29 14.16 -13.48 1.21
N ARG A 30 13.15 -14.34 1.27
CA ARG A 30 13.02 -15.45 2.21
C ARG A 30 12.51 -16.68 1.48
N TYR A 31 12.90 -17.86 1.94
CA TYR A 31 12.33 -19.14 1.56
C TYR A 31 11.85 -19.88 2.79
N TYR A 32 10.65 -20.46 2.73
CA TYR A 32 10.13 -21.28 3.83
C TYR A 32 9.94 -22.73 3.37
N PRO A 33 10.67 -23.71 3.94
CA PRO A 33 10.59 -25.10 3.48
C PRO A 33 9.22 -25.74 3.68
N LEU A 34 8.48 -25.39 4.74
CA LEU A 34 7.15 -25.96 4.97
C LEU A 34 6.10 -25.43 3.99
N CYS A 35 6.31 -24.23 3.45
CA CYS A 35 5.48 -23.67 2.39
C CYS A 35 5.99 -24.05 0.99
N ILE A 36 7.22 -24.55 0.90
CA ILE A 36 7.95 -24.81 -0.35
C ILE A 36 7.87 -23.60 -1.28
N ALA A 37 8.08 -22.40 -0.72
CA ALA A 37 7.87 -21.16 -1.45
C ALA A 37 8.79 -20.04 -0.96
N ALA A 38 9.25 -19.23 -1.90
CA ALA A 38 9.90 -17.96 -1.62
C ALA A 38 8.88 -16.81 -1.46
N PHE A 39 9.18 -15.88 -0.55
CA PHE A 39 8.29 -14.79 -0.18
C PHE A 39 9.05 -13.51 0.17
N CYS A 40 8.31 -12.41 0.35
CA CYS A 40 8.86 -11.11 0.73
C CYS A 40 8.74 -10.86 2.23
N ASN A 41 9.86 -10.73 2.92
CA ASN A 41 9.93 -10.43 4.35
C ASN A 41 9.22 -9.12 4.71
N HIS A 42 9.22 -8.14 3.80
CA HIS A 42 8.61 -6.82 4.02
C HIS A 42 7.17 -6.89 4.52
N CYS A 43 6.36 -7.75 3.91
CA CYS A 43 4.92 -7.83 4.16
C CYS A 43 4.54 -9.11 4.90
N CYS A 44 5.25 -10.20 4.65
CA CYS A 44 4.86 -11.51 5.13
C CYS A 44 5.38 -11.78 6.55
N ARG A 45 6.49 -11.15 6.98
CA ARG A 45 7.09 -11.42 8.31
C ARG A 45 6.11 -11.24 9.46
N GLY A 46 5.32 -10.15 9.45
CA GLY A 46 4.36 -9.86 10.51
C GLY A 46 3.23 -10.89 10.65
N HIS A 47 2.99 -11.70 9.62
CA HIS A 47 2.05 -12.84 9.69
C HIS A 47 2.71 -14.12 10.18
N HIS A 48 4.04 -14.18 10.12
CA HIS A 48 4.85 -15.31 10.54
C HIS A 48 5.50 -15.05 11.91
N ASP A 49 4.93 -14.16 12.73
CA ASP A 49 5.42 -13.69 14.03
C ASP A 49 5.34 -14.74 15.16
N THR A 50 5.64 -16.01 14.85
CA THR A 50 5.85 -17.03 15.87
C THR A 50 7.31 -17.44 15.84
N ARG A 51 7.90 -17.61 17.03
CA ARG A 51 9.34 -17.88 17.23
C ARG A 51 9.89 -18.99 16.31
N TRP A 52 9.09 -20.01 16.04
CA TRP A 52 9.44 -21.14 15.16
C TRP A 52 9.67 -20.76 13.69
N TRP A 53 9.05 -19.69 13.21
CA TRP A 53 9.17 -19.25 11.82
C TRP A 53 10.46 -18.47 11.58
N ASP A 54 10.85 -17.61 12.51
CA ASP A 54 12.11 -16.85 12.40
C ASP A 54 13.32 -17.81 12.39
N ASP A 55 13.18 -19.00 13.00
CA ASP A 55 14.20 -20.06 13.02
C ASP A 55 14.30 -20.88 11.71
N LEU A 56 13.25 -20.89 10.89
CA LEU A 56 13.14 -21.73 9.68
C LEU A 56 13.04 -20.94 8.36
N ALA A 57 12.74 -19.64 8.41
CA ALA A 57 12.70 -18.78 7.24
C ALA A 57 14.12 -18.46 6.76
N ILE A 58 14.53 -19.09 5.67
CA ILE A 58 15.88 -19.01 5.13
C ILE A 58 16.05 -17.65 4.43
N PRO A 59 16.96 -16.76 4.89
CA PRO A 59 17.26 -15.51 4.22
C PRO A 59 18.01 -15.77 2.91
N VAL A 60 17.51 -15.20 1.81
CA VAL A 60 18.20 -15.23 0.52
C VAL A 60 18.57 -13.81 0.13
N HIS A 61 19.86 -13.56 0.00
CA HIS A 61 20.38 -12.28 -0.47
C HIS A 61 20.58 -12.32 -1.97
N VAL A 62 20.47 -11.17 -2.61
CA VAL A 62 20.77 -10.99 -4.03
C VAL A 62 21.82 -9.89 -4.09
N ASP A 63 22.93 -10.17 -4.77
CA ASP A 63 24.04 -9.23 -4.91
C ASP A 63 23.72 -8.11 -5.94
N ALA A 64 24.71 -7.23 -6.17
CA ALA A 64 24.57 -6.13 -7.12
C ALA A 64 24.42 -6.59 -8.58
N ALA A 65 24.84 -7.82 -8.91
CA ALA A 65 24.69 -8.41 -10.24
C ALA A 65 23.34 -9.12 -10.42
N GLY A 66 22.50 -9.17 -9.38
CA GLY A 66 21.22 -9.87 -9.42
C GLY A 66 21.34 -11.36 -9.11
N GLN A 67 22.50 -11.84 -8.64
CA GLN A 67 22.72 -13.24 -8.34
C GLN A 67 22.29 -13.57 -6.90
N PRO A 68 21.39 -14.54 -6.68
CA PRO A 68 21.06 -14.99 -5.32
C PRO A 68 22.20 -15.76 -4.67
N THR A 69 22.43 -15.50 -3.39
CA THR A 69 23.34 -16.26 -2.52
C THR A 69 22.53 -17.05 -1.50
N PHE A 70 22.81 -18.34 -1.41
CA PHE A 70 22.08 -19.29 -0.57
C PHE A 70 22.90 -19.68 0.66
N PRO A 71 22.34 -19.57 1.87
CA PRO A 71 23.02 -20.03 3.07
C PRO A 71 23.06 -21.56 3.10
N LYS A 72 24.02 -22.11 3.87
CA LYS A 72 24.14 -23.55 4.12
C LYS A 72 23.39 -24.03 5.37
N HIS A 73 23.00 -23.10 6.22
CA HIS A 73 22.34 -23.37 7.50
C HIS A 73 21.09 -22.51 7.64
N PHE A 74 20.11 -23.04 8.35
CA PHE A 74 18.98 -22.30 8.87
C PHE A 74 19.43 -21.21 9.85
N PRO A 75 18.58 -20.19 10.11
CA PRO A 75 18.83 -19.22 11.17
C PRO A 75 19.13 -19.83 12.54
N ASN A 76 18.54 -20.99 12.85
CA ASN A 76 18.79 -21.74 14.09
C ASN A 76 20.11 -22.54 14.10
N GLY A 77 20.91 -22.49 13.03
CA GLY A 77 22.21 -23.16 12.92
C GLY A 77 22.18 -24.58 12.38
N ASN A 78 21.00 -25.20 12.20
CA ASN A 78 20.91 -26.53 11.60
C ASN A 78 21.28 -26.49 10.11
N PRO A 79 21.91 -27.54 9.55
CA PRO A 79 22.20 -27.61 8.12
C PRO A 79 20.91 -27.65 7.29
N ILE A 80 20.94 -27.02 6.10
CA ILE A 80 19.83 -27.08 5.14
C ILE A 80 20.00 -28.33 4.29
N GLU A 81 18.97 -29.15 4.22
CA GLU A 81 18.96 -30.39 3.43
C GLU A 81 18.98 -30.13 1.91
N ASP A 82 19.64 -30.99 1.14
CA ASP A 82 19.85 -30.82 -0.31
C ASP A 82 18.56 -30.65 -1.11
N TRP A 83 17.48 -31.34 -0.74
CA TRP A 83 16.20 -31.21 -1.42
C TRP A 83 15.57 -29.83 -1.21
N ILE A 84 15.81 -29.19 -0.06
CA ILE A 84 15.40 -27.82 0.23
C ILE A 84 16.21 -26.87 -0.64
N VAL A 85 17.54 -27.07 -0.70
CA VAL A 85 18.42 -26.26 -1.56
C VAL A 85 17.94 -26.34 -3.01
N LYS A 86 17.64 -27.54 -3.53
CA LYS A 86 17.15 -27.73 -4.89
C LYS A 86 15.88 -26.92 -5.17
N ARG A 87 14.90 -26.94 -4.27
CA ARG A 87 13.67 -26.15 -4.43
C ARG A 87 13.89 -24.66 -4.26
N MET A 88 14.78 -24.28 -3.35
CA MET A 88 15.13 -22.89 -3.10
C MET A 88 15.75 -22.28 -4.36
N VAL A 89 16.68 -22.95 -5.04
CA VAL A 89 17.31 -22.39 -6.26
C VAL A 89 16.38 -22.28 -7.48
N GLU A 90 15.23 -22.95 -7.47
CA GLU A 90 14.21 -22.86 -8.54
C GLU A 90 13.44 -21.52 -8.51
N GLU A 91 13.54 -20.76 -7.41
CA GLU A 91 12.80 -19.52 -7.20
C GLU A 91 13.47 -18.29 -7.82
N HIS A 92 12.64 -17.33 -8.26
CA HIS A 92 13.11 -16.10 -8.91
C HIS A 92 13.32 -14.95 -7.92
N TYR A 93 14.46 -14.98 -7.21
CA TYR A 93 14.80 -13.96 -6.21
C TYR A 93 15.17 -12.61 -6.77
N ALA A 94 15.72 -12.53 -7.99
CA ALA A 94 16.19 -11.26 -8.55
C ALA A 94 15.03 -10.37 -9.02
N THR A 95 13.88 -10.95 -9.33
CA THR A 95 12.75 -10.25 -9.94
C THR A 95 12.13 -9.25 -8.96
N PRO A 96 12.17 -7.94 -9.26
CA PRO A 96 11.45 -6.95 -8.48
C PRO A 96 9.97 -6.92 -8.86
N PHE A 97 9.11 -6.72 -7.87
CA PHE A 97 7.67 -6.60 -8.03
C PHE A 97 7.21 -5.22 -7.56
N LYS A 98 6.45 -4.51 -8.40
CA LYS A 98 5.88 -3.21 -8.02
C LYS A 98 4.94 -3.35 -6.81
N ARG A 99 4.94 -2.34 -5.96
CA ARG A 99 4.00 -2.24 -4.83
C ARG A 99 2.67 -1.64 -5.31
N ASP A 100 1.86 -2.47 -5.93
CA ASP A 100 0.56 -2.13 -6.54
C ASP A 100 -0.62 -2.14 -5.56
N ALA A 101 -0.34 -2.26 -4.25
CA ALA A 101 -1.36 -2.18 -3.22
C ALA A 101 -0.82 -1.64 -1.89
N TYR A 102 -1.72 -1.10 -1.07
CA TYR A 102 -1.45 -0.73 0.32
C TYR A 102 -2.45 -1.39 1.25
N CYS A 103 -1.95 -2.02 2.32
CA CYS A 103 -2.78 -2.61 3.35
C CYS A 103 -2.91 -1.66 4.53
N THR A 104 -4.13 -1.29 4.90
CA THR A 104 -4.37 -0.41 6.04
C THR A 104 -4.18 -1.11 7.38
N ARG A 105 -4.31 -2.45 7.42
CA ARG A 105 -4.03 -3.25 8.62
C ARG A 105 -2.52 -3.41 8.87
N CYS A 106 -1.76 -3.75 7.83
CA CYS A 106 -0.31 -3.91 7.93
C CYS A 106 0.43 -2.57 7.83
N MET A 107 -0.26 -1.52 7.39
CA MET A 107 0.24 -0.16 7.18
C MET A 107 1.49 -0.11 6.31
N ARG A 108 1.49 -0.87 5.21
CA ARG A 108 2.62 -1.03 4.29
C ARG A 108 2.12 -1.20 2.86
N ALA A 109 2.88 -0.66 1.91
CA ALA A 109 2.68 -0.97 0.49
C ALA A 109 3.29 -2.34 0.13
N PHE A 110 2.65 -3.07 -0.77
CA PHE A 110 3.02 -4.43 -1.12
C PHE A 110 2.66 -4.77 -2.56
N SER A 111 3.25 -5.85 -3.08
CA SER A 111 2.88 -6.40 -4.39
C SER A 111 1.80 -7.46 -4.21
N THR A 112 0.65 -7.30 -4.86
CA THR A 112 -0.41 -8.31 -4.88
C THR A 112 -0.03 -9.57 -5.64
N GLY A 113 0.84 -9.45 -6.65
CA GLY A 113 1.36 -10.58 -7.42
C GLY A 113 2.36 -11.44 -6.63
N LEU A 114 3.10 -10.84 -5.69
CA LEU A 114 4.06 -11.57 -4.85
C LEU A 114 3.45 -12.00 -3.50
N CYS A 115 2.65 -11.14 -2.88
CA CYS A 115 2.09 -11.36 -1.55
C CYS A 115 0.60 -11.71 -1.63
N PHE A 116 0.19 -12.56 -2.58
CA PHE A 116 -1.23 -12.87 -2.82
C PHE A 116 -1.96 -13.45 -1.60
N HIS A 117 -1.26 -14.21 -0.75
CA HIS A 117 -1.80 -14.76 0.50
C HIS A 117 -2.30 -13.69 1.48
N HIS A 118 -1.87 -12.44 1.30
CA HIS A 118 -2.29 -11.32 2.10
C HIS A 118 -3.81 -11.11 2.01
N GLN A 119 -4.42 -11.42 0.86
CA GLN A 119 -5.87 -11.37 0.70
C GLN A 119 -6.62 -12.30 1.65
N GLN A 120 -6.01 -13.44 2.03
CA GLN A 120 -6.60 -14.41 2.96
C GLN A 120 -6.60 -13.91 4.41
N TYR A 121 -5.51 -13.27 4.85
CA TYR A 121 -5.34 -12.85 6.25
C TYR A 121 -5.84 -11.43 6.54
N CYS A 122 -5.71 -10.53 5.56
CA CYS A 122 -6.09 -9.12 5.71
C CYS A 122 -7.40 -8.78 5.01
N GLY A 123 -8.01 -9.72 4.28
CA GLY A 123 -9.34 -9.56 3.72
C GLY A 123 -9.43 -8.60 2.52
N ARG A 124 -10.67 -8.49 2.02
CA ARG A 124 -11.10 -7.83 0.75
C ARG A 124 -10.83 -6.31 0.72
N ASP A 125 -11.25 -5.65 -0.37
CA ASP A 125 -11.07 -4.23 -0.77
C ASP A 125 -11.23 -3.15 0.33
N PHE A 126 -11.82 -3.46 1.48
CA PHE A 126 -11.92 -2.53 2.61
C PHE A 126 -10.60 -2.28 3.31
N ILE A 127 -9.64 -3.21 3.26
CA ILE A 127 -8.34 -3.08 3.92
C ILE A 127 -7.21 -2.85 2.91
N VAL A 128 -7.40 -3.32 1.67
CA VAL A 128 -6.42 -3.19 0.59
C VAL A 128 -6.83 -2.07 -0.36
N ARG A 129 -5.95 -1.10 -0.57
CA ARG A 129 -6.10 -0.06 -1.60
C ARG A 129 -5.26 -0.44 -2.80
N ARG A 130 -5.86 -0.51 -3.99
CA ARG A 130 -5.11 -0.72 -5.24
C ARG A 130 -4.42 0.58 -5.64
N ILE A 131 -3.13 0.47 -5.97
CA ILE A 131 -2.30 1.58 -6.39
C ILE A 131 -1.91 1.35 -7.83
N GLU A 132 -2.19 2.34 -8.67
CA GLU A 132 -1.73 2.39 -10.05
C GLU A 132 -0.65 3.46 -10.20
N GLU A 133 0.25 3.26 -11.16
CA GLU A 133 1.31 4.20 -11.48
C GLU A 133 1.18 4.61 -12.95
N HIS A 134 1.00 5.91 -13.19
CA HIS A 134 0.95 6.51 -14.53
C HIS A 134 1.87 7.73 -14.56
N ASP A 135 2.81 7.77 -15.51
CA ASP A 135 3.80 8.85 -15.67
C ASP A 135 4.54 9.22 -14.37
N GLY A 136 4.92 8.21 -13.58
CA GLY A 136 5.62 8.37 -12.30
C GLY A 136 4.77 8.92 -11.16
N ARG A 137 3.45 9.06 -11.35
CA ARG A 137 2.49 9.45 -10.31
C ARG A 137 1.69 8.24 -9.85
N HIS A 138 1.35 8.22 -8.57
CA HIS A 138 0.58 7.14 -7.96
C HIS A 138 -0.89 7.54 -7.82
N TYR A 139 -1.78 6.58 -8.05
CA TYR A 139 -3.21 6.77 -8.04
C TYR A 139 -3.88 5.68 -7.23
N VAL A 140 -4.94 6.05 -6.50
CA VAL A 140 -5.84 5.08 -5.88
C VAL A 140 -7.02 4.88 -6.82
N ARG A 141 -7.27 3.62 -7.17
CA ARG A 141 -8.45 3.21 -7.93
C ARG A 141 -9.64 2.99 -7.00
N CYS A 142 -10.77 3.61 -7.30
CA CYS A 142 -11.96 3.58 -6.44
C CYS A 142 -13.27 3.85 -7.20
N ARG A 143 -14.40 3.39 -6.69
CA ARG A 143 -15.76 3.74 -7.15
C ARG A 143 -16.22 5.10 -6.61
N GLY A 144 -15.62 5.54 -5.51
CA GLY A 144 -15.96 6.78 -4.83
C GLY A 144 -17.21 6.72 -3.98
N ASP A 145 -17.78 5.54 -3.79
CA ASP A 145 -18.86 5.23 -2.85
C ASP A 145 -18.39 4.30 -1.73
N GLU A 146 -17.11 3.90 -1.75
CA GLU A 146 -16.58 2.99 -0.75
C GLU A 146 -16.57 3.63 0.63
N LYS A 147 -16.92 2.83 1.66
CA LYS A 147 -16.96 3.29 3.06
C LYS A 147 -15.68 3.97 3.53
N TRP A 148 -14.53 3.54 3.00
CA TRP A 148 -13.22 4.08 3.35
C TRP A 148 -12.86 5.39 2.64
N PHE A 149 -13.62 5.77 1.61
CA PHE A 149 -13.30 6.89 0.74
C PHE A 149 -13.19 8.20 1.52
N ALA A 150 -14.17 8.46 2.39
CA ALA A 150 -14.21 9.62 3.27
C ALA A 150 -12.95 9.76 4.13
N ASP A 151 -12.35 8.64 4.56
CA ASP A 151 -11.15 8.65 5.40
C ASP A 151 -9.87 9.02 4.63
N LEU A 152 -9.89 8.89 3.30
CA LEU A 152 -8.75 9.16 2.42
C LEU A 152 -8.87 10.48 1.65
N GLU A 153 -10.02 11.15 1.65
CA GLU A 153 -10.20 12.38 0.85
C GLU A 153 -9.13 13.45 1.08
N ASN A 154 -8.63 13.57 2.30
CA ASN A 154 -7.59 14.53 2.66
C ASN A 154 -6.25 14.31 1.90
N MET A 155 -6.01 13.11 1.38
CA MET A 155 -4.79 12.77 0.62
C MET A 155 -5.05 12.40 -0.84
N LEU A 156 -6.28 12.63 -1.34
CA LEU A 156 -6.64 12.34 -2.72
C LEU A 156 -6.81 13.63 -3.51
N GLY A 157 -6.29 13.62 -4.74
CA GLY A 157 -6.43 14.70 -5.70
C GLY A 157 -7.78 14.71 -6.41
N ASP A 158 -7.89 15.57 -7.43
CA ASP A 158 -9.00 15.54 -8.38
C ASP A 158 -8.86 14.34 -9.34
N PRO A 159 -9.96 13.72 -9.79
CA PRO A 159 -9.93 12.58 -10.70
C PRO A 159 -9.30 12.94 -12.05
N VAL A 160 -8.37 12.12 -12.52
CA VAL A 160 -7.62 12.37 -13.77
C VAL A 160 -8.02 11.47 -14.94
N GLY A 161 -9.06 10.65 -14.78
CA GLY A 161 -9.60 9.80 -15.83
C GLY A 161 -10.93 9.19 -15.41
N GLU A 162 -11.87 9.09 -16.34
CA GLU A 162 -13.17 8.41 -16.19
C GLU A 162 -13.27 7.16 -17.09
N ASP A 163 -12.23 6.88 -17.88
CA ASP A 163 -12.27 5.85 -18.93
C ASP A 163 -12.04 4.41 -18.42
N TYR A 164 -12.12 4.17 -17.11
CA TYR A 164 -12.09 2.83 -16.52
C TYR A 164 -13.48 2.36 -16.08
N GLY A 165 -14.53 2.79 -16.77
CA GLY A 165 -15.92 2.45 -16.46
C GLY A 165 -16.39 3.11 -15.16
N GLU A 166 -16.94 2.33 -14.22
CA GLU A 166 -17.44 2.83 -12.91
C GLU A 166 -16.33 3.28 -11.92
N LEU A 167 -15.05 3.22 -12.32
CA LEU A 167 -13.92 3.42 -11.42
C LEU A 167 -13.17 4.71 -11.76
N MET A 168 -12.97 5.54 -10.73
CA MET A 168 -12.14 6.74 -10.77
C MET A 168 -10.69 6.40 -10.40
N LEU A 169 -9.77 7.11 -11.05
CA LEU A 169 -8.37 7.22 -10.64
C LEU A 169 -8.14 8.55 -9.95
N LEU A 170 -7.83 8.48 -8.66
CA LEU A 170 -7.54 9.66 -7.84
C LEU A 170 -6.05 9.73 -7.53
N PRO A 171 -5.36 10.83 -7.88
CA PRO A 171 -3.96 11.02 -7.53
C PRO A 171 -3.76 10.88 -6.03
N LEU A 172 -2.79 10.08 -5.62
CA LEU A 172 -2.35 10.02 -4.24
C LEU A 172 -1.40 11.18 -3.97
N LEU A 173 -1.81 12.09 -3.09
CA LEU A 173 -1.02 13.25 -2.72
C LEU A 173 0.00 12.84 -1.68
N THR A 174 1.21 12.52 -2.15
CA THR A 174 2.34 12.19 -1.27
C THR A 174 2.79 13.43 -0.50
N ARG A 175 3.32 13.22 0.70
CA ARG A 175 3.83 14.29 1.56
C ARG A 175 5.23 13.97 2.04
N LYS A 176 6.00 15.04 2.26
CA LYS A 176 7.27 14.93 2.97
C LYS A 176 7.01 14.94 4.48
N PRO A 177 7.45 13.92 5.24
CA PRO A 177 7.34 13.94 6.70
C PRO A 177 7.94 15.21 7.29
N GLY A 178 7.28 15.78 8.32
CA GLY A 178 7.74 17.02 8.95
C GLY A 178 7.39 18.32 8.21
N ILE A 179 6.70 18.25 7.06
CA ILE A 179 6.29 19.42 6.28
C ILE A 179 4.77 19.56 6.23
N CYS A 180 4.28 20.79 6.36
CA CYS A 180 2.87 21.15 6.30
C CYS A 180 2.36 21.00 4.86
N VAL A 181 1.29 20.22 4.67
CA VAL A 181 0.70 19.99 3.34
C VAL A 181 0.07 21.24 2.72
N GLN A 182 -0.21 22.27 3.52
CA GLN A 182 -0.88 23.49 3.06
C GLN A 182 0.10 24.63 2.73
N CYS A 183 1.12 24.85 3.57
CA CYS A 183 2.03 26.01 3.41
C CYS A 183 3.50 25.61 3.20
N ALA A 184 3.81 24.32 3.15
CA ALA A 184 5.17 23.78 3.08
C ALA A 184 6.11 24.19 4.24
N GLY A 185 5.62 24.83 5.30
CA GLY A 185 6.37 25.10 6.52
C GLY A 185 6.57 23.87 7.41
N PRO A 186 7.47 23.92 8.40
CA PRO A 186 7.69 22.80 9.33
C PRO A 186 6.45 22.54 10.19
N VAL A 187 6.20 21.27 10.51
CA VAL A 187 5.17 20.88 11.49
C VAL A 187 5.79 20.49 12.84
N PRO A 188 5.12 20.79 13.98
CA PRO A 188 5.64 20.47 15.32
C PRO A 188 5.86 18.97 15.57
N ASN A 189 5.15 18.11 14.83
CA ASN A 189 5.26 16.67 14.92
C ASN A 189 5.27 16.09 13.50
N PRO A 190 6.21 15.21 13.13
CA PRO A 190 6.35 14.69 11.77
C PRO A 190 5.13 13.91 11.27
N PHE A 191 4.27 13.43 12.18
CA PHE A 191 3.00 12.78 11.84
C PHE A 191 1.86 13.77 11.63
N TRP A 192 1.99 15.03 12.07
CA TRP A 192 1.00 16.06 11.81
C TRP A 192 1.05 16.48 10.35
N TRP A 193 -0.12 16.80 9.80
CA TRP A 193 -0.24 17.18 8.39
C TRP A 193 -0.09 18.68 8.21
N ARG A 194 -0.36 19.45 9.26
CA ARG A 194 -0.62 20.89 9.21
C ARG A 194 0.06 21.55 10.40
N CYS A 195 0.65 22.72 10.18
CA CYS A 195 1.42 23.44 11.21
C CYS A 195 0.54 24.29 12.15
N SER A 196 -0.68 24.62 11.73
CA SER A 196 -1.58 25.52 12.47
C SER A 196 -3.05 25.22 12.20
N ARG A 197 -3.94 25.76 13.05
CA ARG A 197 -5.39 25.71 12.83
C ARG A 197 -5.81 26.41 11.54
N ALA A 198 -5.15 27.51 11.17
CA ALA A 198 -5.43 28.21 9.92
C ALA A 198 -5.09 27.34 8.70
N CYS A 199 -3.93 26.66 8.71
CA CYS A 199 -3.58 25.68 7.69
C CYS A 199 -4.54 24.49 7.65
N ALA A 200 -5.09 24.08 8.80
CA ALA A 200 -6.12 23.06 8.85
C ALA A 200 -7.43 23.49 8.20
N ALA A 201 -7.96 24.65 8.58
CA ALA A 201 -9.18 25.18 7.98
C ALA A 201 -9.05 25.37 6.46
N SER A 202 -7.91 25.91 6.00
CA SER A 202 -7.65 26.09 4.57
C SER A 202 -7.56 24.76 3.81
N HIS A 203 -6.95 23.74 4.42
CA HIS A 203 -6.87 22.40 3.82
C HIS A 203 -8.24 21.74 3.76
N ASP A 204 -9.02 21.81 4.84
CA ASP A 204 -10.35 21.22 4.91
C ASP A 204 -11.30 21.88 3.86
N GLN A 205 -11.17 23.19 3.64
CA GLN A 205 -11.85 23.90 2.55
C GLN A 205 -11.45 23.38 1.16
N GLU A 206 -10.16 23.13 0.94
CA GLU A 206 -9.69 22.59 -0.34
C GLU A 206 -10.18 21.16 -0.57
N VAL A 207 -10.22 20.32 0.47
CA VAL A 207 -10.79 18.98 0.41
C VAL A 207 -12.28 19.02 0.08
N ALA A 208 -13.04 19.94 0.69
CA ALA A 208 -14.44 20.15 0.37
C ALA A 208 -14.65 20.58 -1.10
N ARG A 209 -13.85 21.53 -1.61
CA ARG A 209 -13.92 21.95 -3.02
C ARG A 209 -13.62 20.81 -3.98
N ARG A 210 -12.64 19.95 -3.68
CA ARG A 210 -12.34 18.76 -4.51
C ARG A 210 -13.51 17.78 -4.50
N ARG A 211 -14.16 17.59 -3.34
CA ARG A 211 -15.37 16.76 -3.23
C ARG A 211 -16.48 17.31 -4.12
N GLU A 212 -16.78 18.60 -4.03
CA GLU A 212 -17.80 19.26 -4.88
C GLU A 212 -17.47 19.08 -6.37
N ARG A 213 -16.22 19.29 -6.79
CA ARG A 213 -15.78 19.05 -8.17
C ARG A 213 -16.01 17.60 -8.62
N ARG A 214 -15.69 16.63 -7.77
CA ARG A 214 -15.92 15.19 -8.05
C ARG A 214 -17.40 14.88 -8.21
N GLU A 215 -18.23 15.36 -7.30
CA GLU A 215 -19.67 15.13 -7.31
C GLU A 215 -20.33 15.76 -8.53
N ALA A 216 -19.96 17.01 -8.86
CA ALA A 216 -20.43 17.70 -10.06
C ALA A 216 -20.06 16.96 -11.34
N ARG A 217 -18.83 16.42 -11.41
CA ARG A 217 -18.36 15.65 -12.58
C ARG A 217 -19.13 14.34 -12.75
N ARG A 218 -19.37 13.58 -11.66
CA ARG A 218 -20.20 12.37 -11.70
C ARG A 218 -21.64 12.66 -12.11
N ALA A 219 -22.23 13.73 -11.59
CA ALA A 219 -23.59 14.13 -11.97
C ALA A 219 -23.67 14.46 -13.47
N ALA A 220 -22.68 15.18 -14.01
CA ALA A 220 -22.60 15.48 -15.45
C ALA A 220 -22.51 14.21 -16.31
N LEU A 221 -21.70 13.22 -15.91
CA LEU A 221 -21.62 11.92 -16.60
C LEU A 221 -22.94 11.14 -16.56
N GLN A 222 -23.60 11.08 -15.40
CA GLN A 222 -24.89 10.40 -15.28
C GLN A 222 -25.93 11.00 -16.21
N ILE A 223 -25.98 12.33 -16.30
CA ILE A 223 -26.84 13.04 -17.24
C ILE A 223 -26.46 12.69 -18.69
N ALA A 224 -25.17 12.66 -19.04
CA ALA A 224 -24.72 12.34 -20.39
C ALA A 224 -25.11 10.91 -20.82
N ASN A 225 -24.93 9.91 -19.95
CA ASN A 225 -25.29 8.53 -20.24
C ASN A 225 -26.80 8.36 -20.47
N LEU A 226 -27.63 9.05 -19.69
CA LEU A 226 -29.09 9.04 -19.87
C LEU A 226 -29.54 9.63 -21.23
N HIS A 227 -28.74 10.50 -21.86
CA HIS A 227 -29.03 11.06 -23.17
C HIS A 227 -28.54 10.19 -24.34
N VAL A 228 -27.63 9.24 -24.09
CA VAL A 228 -27.11 8.32 -25.12
C VAL A 228 -27.99 7.08 -25.26
N ASP A 229 -28.65 6.65 -24.19
CA ASP A 229 -29.54 5.49 -24.15
C ASP A 229 -31.03 5.84 -24.43
N GLY A 230 -31.32 7.09 -24.85
CA GLY A 230 -32.66 7.63 -25.08
C GLY A 230 -33.03 7.86 -26.55
#